data_AF-A0A0R3Q9B4-F1
#
_entry.id   AF-A0A0R3Q9B4-F1
#
_cell.length_a   1.000
_cell.length_b   1.000
_cell.length_c   1.000
_cell.angle_alpha   90.00
_cell.angle_beta   90.00
_cell.angle_gamma   90.00
#
_symmetry.space_group_name_H-M   'P 1'
#
loop_
_entity.id
_entity.type
_entity.pdbx_description
1 polymer ?
#
loop_
_entity_poly.entity_id
_entity_poly.type
_entity_poly.pdbx_seq_one_letter_code
_entity_poly.pdbx_strand_id
1 'polypeptide(L)'
;MKAAHQLSLVVSLASCVVYHDILFYVLFDDRRLHVYMNGKKEYDGNLYDIMVHNSHGGDGEQVTVEMVKTCSNENCFYVVVLFQIDDHCVAGLMLFNHTLTDLKHSIFVSEEKVCRDRFMLGKIDPYLLPERSGYFSFINIFQTESGVVDFTCAVQEDILDIICLCKVSDGIRYCLRTASIDCLNGVLTIPWKGVNEIHGGEPEVSVLQAKPKQSVATQKSYIFDPNRYPFGVVLRSLQLVCKKGTFNWELLARRHDWRMLREAAEKYCESLEFDQHYVTREDRSLLATKPPNQAAEERFWTTLTKMCNELIQNECLSLGLWHSVPLGLYGTVQQVWLLLLHVC
;
A
#
# COMPACT_ATOMS: atom_id res chain seq x y z
N MET A 1 13.19 -29.40 -35.25
CA MET A 1 12.27 -28.43 -34.65
C MET A 1 13.11 -27.32 -34.03
N LYS A 2 13.05 -26.10 -34.56
CA LYS A 2 13.64 -24.93 -33.89
C LYS A 2 12.74 -24.63 -32.69
N ALA A 3 13.28 -24.70 -31.47
CA ALA A 3 12.58 -24.24 -30.29
C ALA A 3 12.14 -22.79 -30.54
N ALA A 4 10.86 -22.50 -30.36
CA ALA A 4 10.37 -21.14 -30.34
C ALA A 4 11.16 -20.41 -29.25
N HIS A 5 11.94 -19.38 -29.61
CA HIS A 5 12.47 -18.46 -28.62
C HIS A 5 11.26 -17.84 -27.92
N GLN A 6 10.98 -18.31 -26.71
CA GLN A 6 10.04 -17.65 -25.83
C GLN A 6 10.62 -16.26 -25.57
N LEU A 7 9.98 -15.23 -26.11
CA LEU A 7 10.42 -13.85 -25.93
C LEU A 7 10.19 -13.52 -24.45
N SER A 8 11.30 -13.34 -23.72
CA SER A 8 11.24 -12.87 -22.34
C SER A 8 10.70 -11.43 -22.32
N LEU A 9 9.74 -11.17 -21.42
CA LEU A 9 9.07 -9.90 -21.30
C LEU A 9 9.85 -8.97 -20.38
N VAL A 10 9.90 -7.69 -20.72
CA VAL A 10 10.43 -6.66 -19.83
C VAL A 10 9.42 -6.44 -18.70
N VAL A 11 9.89 -6.64 -17.46
CA VAL A 11 9.10 -6.47 -16.24
C VAL A 11 9.26 -5.04 -15.71
N SER A 12 10.50 -4.53 -15.67
CA SER A 12 10.79 -3.22 -15.09
C SER A 12 12.00 -2.59 -15.76
N LEU A 13 12.01 -1.25 -15.77
CA LEU A 13 13.10 -0.45 -16.33
C LEU A 13 13.45 0.69 -15.36
N ALA A 14 14.74 0.86 -15.10
CA ALA A 14 15.27 1.98 -14.34
C ALA A 14 16.43 2.61 -15.09
N SER A 15 16.70 3.88 -14.81
CA SER A 15 17.84 4.59 -15.38
C SER A 15 18.58 5.39 -14.32
N CYS A 16 19.91 5.36 -14.38
CA CYS A 16 20.74 6.25 -13.60
C CYS A 16 21.74 6.97 -14.51
N VAL A 17 22.10 8.18 -14.10
CA VAL A 17 23.17 8.96 -14.75
C VAL A 17 24.40 8.82 -13.88
N VAL A 18 25.46 8.24 -14.43
CA VAL A 18 26.76 8.12 -13.75
C VAL A 18 27.74 8.99 -14.53
N TYR A 19 28.19 10.08 -13.89
CA TYR A 19 28.95 11.15 -14.53
C TYR A 19 28.25 11.73 -15.78
N HIS A 20 28.64 11.29 -16.98
CA HIS A 20 28.11 11.77 -18.25
C HIS A 20 27.37 10.69 -19.04
N ASP A 21 27.37 9.45 -18.55
CA ASP A 21 26.74 8.31 -19.21
C ASP A 21 25.39 8.00 -18.56
N ILE A 22 24.42 7.63 -19.40
CA ILE A 22 23.10 7.16 -18.97
C ILE A 22 23.08 5.64 -19.09
N LEU A 23 22.82 4.98 -17.96
CA LEU A 23 22.67 3.54 -17.88
C LEU A 23 21.19 3.20 -17.76
N PHE A 24 20.74 2.24 -18.57
CA PHE A 24 19.40 1.68 -18.50
C PHE A 24 19.45 0.24 -17.99
N TYR A 25 18.89 0.01 -16.81
CA TYR A 25 18.73 -1.29 -16.19
C TYR A 25 17.37 -1.86 -16.59
N VAL A 26 17.38 -2.97 -17.33
CA VAL A 26 16.19 -3.62 -17.87
C VAL A 26 16.06 -5.02 -17.28
N LEU A 27 15.02 -5.20 -16.48
CA LEU A 27 14.71 -6.44 -15.77
C LEU A 27 13.69 -7.25 -16.56
N PHE A 28 13.99 -8.53 -16.77
CA PHE A 28 13.20 -9.46 -17.56
C PHE A 28 12.54 -10.54 -16.70
N ASP A 29 11.40 -11.05 -17.14
CA ASP A 29 10.61 -12.08 -16.44
C ASP A 29 11.34 -13.42 -16.26
N ASP A 30 12.37 -13.68 -17.08
CA ASP A 30 13.26 -14.83 -16.96
C ASP A 30 14.36 -14.66 -15.89
N ARG A 31 14.32 -13.55 -15.14
CA ARG A 31 15.25 -13.15 -14.06
C ARG A 31 16.58 -12.58 -14.57
N ARG A 32 16.68 -12.25 -15.86
CA ARG A 32 17.85 -11.56 -16.40
C ARG A 32 17.77 -10.06 -16.18
N LEU A 33 18.92 -9.48 -15.85
CA LEU A 33 19.14 -8.04 -15.81
C LEU A 33 20.09 -7.67 -16.95
N HIS A 34 19.60 -6.87 -17.88
CA HIS A 34 20.46 -6.26 -18.91
C HIS A 34 20.76 -4.81 -18.52
N VAL A 35 22.00 -4.37 -18.78
CA VAL A 35 22.36 -2.95 -18.68
C VAL A 35 22.76 -2.45 -20.06
N TYR A 36 22.11 -1.37 -20.47
CA TYR A 36 22.41 -0.68 -21.71
C TYR A 36 23.05 0.67 -21.44
N MET A 37 24.11 0.97 -22.17
CA MET A 37 24.79 2.26 -22.14
C MET A 37 25.04 2.68 -23.58
N ASN A 38 24.77 3.94 -23.91
CA ASN A 38 25.03 4.49 -25.25
C ASN A 38 24.43 3.64 -26.40
N GLY A 39 23.25 3.05 -26.17
CA GLY A 39 22.52 2.24 -27.15
C GLY A 39 23.05 0.81 -27.35
N LYS A 40 24.03 0.36 -26.55
CA LYS A 40 24.58 -1.00 -26.60
C LYS A 40 24.27 -1.77 -25.33
N LYS A 41 24.07 -3.09 -25.46
CA LYS A 41 23.96 -4.00 -24.31
C LYS A 41 25.37 -4.26 -23.80
N GLU A 42 25.65 -3.79 -22.60
CA GLU A 42 26.96 -3.92 -21.99
C GLU A 42 26.99 -4.98 -20.87
N TYR A 43 25.83 -5.26 -20.27
CA TYR A 43 25.68 -6.30 -19.25
C TYR A 43 24.53 -7.22 -19.55
N ASP A 44 24.71 -8.48 -19.15
CA ASP A 44 23.71 -9.52 -19.20
C ASP A 44 24.00 -10.54 -18.09
N GLY A 45 23.26 -10.43 -16.98
CA GLY A 45 23.44 -11.28 -15.81
C GLY A 45 22.12 -11.89 -15.35
N ASN A 46 22.18 -13.15 -14.92
CA ASN A 46 21.05 -13.82 -14.29
C ASN A 46 21.07 -13.55 -12.78
N LEU A 47 20.03 -12.88 -12.28
CA LEU A 47 19.94 -12.53 -10.86
C LEU A 47 19.79 -13.77 -9.96
N TYR A 48 19.26 -14.87 -10.49
CA TYR A 48 19.14 -16.13 -9.75
C TYR A 48 20.50 -16.68 -9.33
N ASP A 49 21.48 -16.62 -10.22
CA ASP A 49 22.83 -17.10 -9.94
C ASP A 49 23.47 -16.27 -8.82
N ILE A 50 23.26 -14.95 -8.83
CA ILE A 50 23.72 -14.04 -7.77
C ILE A 50 23.06 -14.39 -6.43
N MET A 51 21.76 -14.73 -6.43
CA MET A 51 21.07 -15.13 -5.20
C MET A 51 21.57 -16.47 -4.67
N VAL A 52 21.64 -17.51 -5.50
CA VAL A 52 22.07 -18.86 -5.06
C VAL A 52 23.50 -18.84 -4.54
N HIS A 53 24.40 -18.08 -5.17
CA HIS A 53 25.77 -17.95 -4.69
C HIS A 53 25.90 -17.22 -3.34
N ASN A 54 24.93 -16.39 -2.98
CA ASN A 54 25.00 -15.54 -1.78
C ASN A 54 23.93 -15.82 -0.72
N SER A 55 23.05 -16.81 -0.93
CA SER A 55 22.01 -17.22 0.02
C SER A 55 22.15 -18.70 0.40
N HIS A 56 21.71 -19.06 1.61
CA HIS A 56 21.75 -20.45 2.11
C HIS A 56 20.56 -21.30 1.60
N GLY A 57 19.85 -20.87 0.55
CA GLY A 57 18.64 -21.51 0.03
C GLY A 57 18.95 -22.66 -0.93
N GLY A 58 18.25 -23.78 -0.78
CA GLY A 58 18.45 -24.99 -1.58
C GLY A 58 17.85 -24.90 -2.99
N ASP A 59 18.33 -25.78 -3.87
CA ASP A 59 17.76 -26.05 -5.20
C ASP A 59 16.25 -26.33 -5.09
N GLY A 60 15.38 -25.37 -5.43
CA GLY A 60 13.93 -25.59 -5.47
C GLY A 60 13.02 -24.38 -5.31
N GLU A 61 13.51 -23.22 -4.85
CA GLU A 61 12.68 -22.01 -4.67
C GLU A 61 12.27 -21.40 -6.03
N GLN A 62 10.96 -21.24 -6.27
CA GLN A 62 10.46 -20.44 -7.40
C GLN A 62 10.62 -18.96 -7.06
N VAL A 63 11.37 -18.23 -7.90
CA VAL A 63 11.58 -16.80 -7.77
C VAL A 63 10.92 -16.07 -8.93
N THR A 64 10.11 -15.06 -8.63
CA THR A 64 9.65 -14.06 -9.59
C THR A 64 10.36 -12.74 -9.33
N VAL A 65 10.73 -12.02 -10.39
CA VAL A 65 11.30 -10.67 -10.27
C VAL A 65 10.21 -9.66 -10.59
N GLU A 66 10.12 -8.60 -9.79
CA GLU A 66 8.97 -7.67 -9.87
C GLU A 66 9.38 -6.28 -10.33
N MET A 67 10.51 -5.76 -9.83
CA MET A 67 10.85 -4.36 -10.06
C MET A 67 12.33 -4.07 -9.86
N VAL A 68 12.88 -3.17 -10.67
CA VAL A 68 14.21 -2.58 -10.48
C VAL A 68 14.08 -1.08 -10.32
N LYS A 69 14.79 -0.50 -9.35
CA LYS A 69 14.99 0.95 -9.21
C LYS A 69 16.44 1.26 -8.95
N THR A 70 16.83 2.48 -9.30
CA THR A 70 18.15 3.03 -9.03
C THR A 70 18.03 4.24 -8.13
N CYS A 71 18.95 4.40 -7.19
CA CYS A 71 19.08 5.61 -6.39
C CYS A 71 20.53 6.04 -6.34
N SER A 72 20.75 7.35 -6.31
CA SER A 72 22.09 7.92 -6.29
C SER A 72 22.11 9.23 -5.52
N ASN A 73 23.27 9.54 -4.96
CA ASN A 73 23.65 10.88 -4.51
C ASN A 73 24.88 11.34 -5.32
N GLU A 74 25.58 12.39 -4.87
CA GLU A 74 26.71 12.97 -5.60
C GLU A 74 27.81 11.96 -5.94
N ASN A 75 28.05 10.95 -5.09
CA ASN A 75 29.20 10.05 -5.22
C ASN A 75 28.86 8.56 -5.14
N CYS A 76 27.65 8.21 -4.71
CA CYS A 76 27.22 6.83 -4.51
C CYS A 76 26.02 6.52 -5.41
N PHE A 77 26.07 5.35 -6.05
CA PHE A 77 25.07 4.89 -7.01
C PHE A 77 24.68 3.46 -6.64
N TYR A 78 23.38 3.18 -6.57
CA TYR A 78 22.86 1.89 -6.15
C TYR A 78 21.77 1.40 -7.09
N VAL A 79 21.70 0.08 -7.24
CA VAL A 79 20.62 -0.65 -7.87
C VAL A 79 19.90 -1.48 -6.81
N VAL A 80 18.58 -1.41 -6.79
CA VAL A 80 17.72 -2.13 -5.87
C VAL A 80 16.72 -2.94 -6.69
N VAL A 81 16.68 -4.25 -6.49
CA VAL A 81 15.77 -5.16 -7.20
C VAL A 81 14.84 -5.83 -6.19
N LEU A 82 13.54 -5.75 -6.45
CA LEU A 82 12.50 -6.47 -5.74
C LEU A 82 12.20 -7.79 -6.45
N PHE A 83 12.16 -8.88 -5.68
CA PHE A 83 11.77 -10.19 -6.14
C PHE A 83 10.91 -10.90 -5.08
N GLN A 84 10.07 -11.82 -5.51
CA GLN A 84 9.25 -12.66 -4.63
C GLN A 84 9.78 -14.09 -4.67
N ILE A 85 9.86 -14.70 -3.49
CA ILE A 85 10.13 -16.13 -3.36
C ILE A 85 8.85 -16.81 -2.89
N ASP A 86 8.49 -17.86 -3.61
CA ASP A 86 7.40 -18.74 -3.21
C ASP A 86 7.87 -19.67 -2.10
N ASP A 87 7.49 -19.37 -0.85
CA ASP A 87 7.61 -20.34 0.23
C ASP A 87 6.37 -21.23 0.21
N HIS A 88 6.56 -22.51 -0.13
CA HIS A 88 5.54 -23.54 0.08
C HIS A 88 5.44 -23.84 1.59
N CYS A 89 4.71 -23.01 2.33
CA CYS A 89 4.32 -23.35 3.70
C CYS A 89 3.07 -24.23 3.69
N VAL A 90 3.24 -25.53 3.95
CA VAL A 90 2.11 -26.42 4.24
C VAL A 90 1.64 -26.14 5.66
N ALA A 91 0.64 -25.27 5.82
CA ALA A 91 -0.02 -25.07 7.11
C ALA A 91 -1.07 -26.17 7.31
N GLY A 92 -0.69 -27.24 8.02
CA GLY A 92 -1.64 -28.26 8.45
C GLY A 92 -2.48 -27.76 9.63
N LEU A 93 -3.76 -27.43 9.41
CA LEU A 93 -4.69 -27.11 10.49
C LEU A 93 -5.34 -28.41 10.97
N MET A 94 -4.98 -28.88 12.16
CA MET A 94 -5.60 -30.07 12.77
C MET A 94 -6.77 -29.61 13.66
N LEU A 95 -8.01 -29.84 13.20
CA LEU A 95 -9.21 -29.54 13.97
C LEU A 95 -9.67 -30.79 14.72
N PHE A 96 -9.77 -30.69 16.05
CA PHE A 96 -10.35 -31.72 16.90
C PHE A 96 -11.84 -31.47 17.06
N ASN A 97 -12.69 -32.35 16.51
CA ASN A 97 -14.12 -32.29 16.76
C ASN A 97 -14.48 -33.34 17.82
N HIS A 98 -14.77 -32.87 19.04
CA HIS A 98 -15.10 -33.73 20.17
C HIS A 98 -16.63 -33.84 20.27
N THR A 99 -17.19 -34.94 19.77
CA THR A 99 -18.57 -35.33 20.13
C THR A 99 -18.51 -36.26 21.33
N LEU A 100 -19.48 -36.13 22.26
CA LEU A 100 -19.56 -36.77 23.59
C LEU A 100 -19.46 -38.31 23.61
N THR A 101 -19.30 -38.98 22.46
CA THR A 101 -19.16 -40.44 22.35
C THR A 101 -18.15 -40.92 21.30
N ASP A 102 -17.47 -40.05 20.55
CA ASP A 102 -16.40 -40.47 19.61
C ASP A 102 -15.51 -39.29 19.19
N LEU A 103 -14.19 -39.53 19.14
CA LEU A 103 -13.16 -38.56 18.74
C LEU A 103 -12.83 -38.76 17.26
N LYS A 104 -13.37 -37.89 16.39
CA LYS A 104 -13.04 -37.92 14.94
C LYS A 104 -11.91 -36.95 14.64
N HIS A 105 -10.80 -37.49 14.12
CA HIS A 105 -9.66 -36.71 13.63
C HIS A 105 -9.94 -36.29 12.19
N SER A 106 -9.93 -34.99 11.90
CA SER A 106 -9.99 -34.47 10.52
C SER A 106 -8.82 -33.51 10.34
N ILE A 107 -7.85 -33.89 9.50
CA ILE A 107 -6.72 -33.04 9.15
C ILE A 107 -7.13 -32.26 7.90
N PHE A 108 -7.24 -30.95 8.02
CA PHE A 108 -7.37 -30.06 6.88
C PHE A 108 -5.99 -29.52 6.55
N VAL A 109 -5.41 -30.00 5.44
CA VAL A 109 -4.19 -29.42 4.89
C VAL A 109 -4.63 -28.29 3.98
N SER A 110 -4.40 -27.05 4.41
CA SER A 110 -4.54 -25.88 3.55
C SER A 110 -3.15 -25.52 3.06
N GLU A 111 -2.88 -25.73 1.77
CA GLU A 111 -1.69 -25.16 1.13
C GLU A 111 -1.95 -23.68 0.89
N GLU A 112 -1.61 -22.83 1.87
CA GLU A 112 -1.51 -21.39 1.62
C GLU A 112 -0.12 -21.09 1.04
N LYS A 113 -0.11 -20.62 -0.21
CA LYS A 113 1.10 -20.12 -0.85
C LYS A 113 1.48 -18.80 -0.19
N VAL A 114 2.56 -18.80 0.59
CA VAL A 114 3.07 -17.58 1.22
C VAL A 114 4.23 -17.07 0.37
N CYS A 115 3.96 -16.07 -0.46
CA CYS A 115 5.04 -15.35 -1.15
C CYS A 115 5.77 -14.46 -0.14
N ARG A 116 7.10 -14.38 -0.20
CA ARG A 116 7.91 -13.45 0.59
C ARG A 116 8.64 -12.49 -0.32
N ASP A 117 8.49 -11.19 -0.05
CA ASP A 117 9.16 -10.15 -0.81
C ASP A 117 10.59 -9.92 -0.26
N ARG A 118 11.56 -9.83 -1.18
CA ARG A 118 12.96 -9.59 -0.84
C ARG A 118 13.55 -8.51 -1.76
N PHE A 119 14.48 -7.73 -1.21
CA PHE A 119 15.23 -6.71 -1.90
C PHE A 119 16.68 -7.13 -2.06
N MET A 120 17.17 -7.19 -3.30
CA MET A 120 18.59 -7.30 -3.61
C MET A 120 19.17 -5.90 -3.76
N LEU A 121 20.26 -5.62 -3.05
CA LEU A 121 20.97 -4.35 -3.12
C LEU A 121 22.34 -4.55 -3.78
N GLY A 122 22.66 -3.67 -4.74
CA GLY A 122 23.95 -3.60 -5.39
C GLY A 122 24.49 -2.17 -5.46
N LYS A 123 25.81 -2.00 -5.32
CA LYS A 123 26.53 -0.74 -5.52
C LYS A 123 27.05 -0.66 -6.93
N ILE A 124 26.72 0.39 -7.67
CA ILE A 124 27.31 0.67 -8.98
C ILE A 124 28.66 1.34 -8.71
N ASP A 125 29.75 0.69 -9.13
CA ASP A 125 31.10 1.25 -9.04
C ASP A 125 31.45 1.96 -10.35
N PRO A 126 31.48 3.30 -10.38
CA PRO A 126 31.74 4.05 -11.60
C PRO A 126 33.10 3.77 -12.22
N TYR A 127 34.09 3.36 -11.42
CA TYR A 127 35.45 3.11 -11.87
C TYR A 127 35.63 1.73 -12.51
N LEU A 128 34.69 0.81 -12.29
CA LEU A 128 34.71 -0.55 -12.85
C LEU A 128 33.85 -0.68 -14.11
N LEU A 129 33.11 0.36 -14.49
CA LEU A 129 32.20 0.39 -15.65
C LEU A 129 32.83 0.07 -17.02
N PRO A 130 34.17 0.14 -17.26
CA PRO A 130 34.73 -0.30 -18.54
C PRO A 130 35.49 -1.63 -18.52
N GLU A 131 35.95 -2.16 -17.38
CA GLU A 131 37.03 -3.15 -17.42
C GLU A 131 36.70 -4.57 -16.94
N ARG A 132 35.97 -4.82 -15.84
CA ARG A 132 35.78 -6.20 -15.35
C ARG A 132 34.49 -6.38 -14.52
N SER A 133 33.65 -7.30 -14.98
CA SER A 133 32.68 -8.09 -14.21
C SER A 133 31.73 -7.33 -13.27
N GLY A 134 30.58 -6.94 -13.81
CA GLY A 134 29.41 -6.52 -13.03
C GLY A 134 29.18 -5.03 -13.07
N TYR A 135 28.09 -4.60 -13.72
CA TYR A 135 27.62 -3.21 -13.69
C TYR A 135 27.10 -2.77 -12.30
N PHE A 136 27.30 -3.61 -11.28
CA PHE A 136 27.18 -3.36 -9.86
C PHE A 136 27.87 -4.49 -9.06
N SER A 137 28.31 -4.17 -7.85
CA SER A 137 28.78 -5.10 -6.82
C SER A 137 27.64 -5.45 -5.88
N PHE A 138 27.37 -6.74 -5.66
CA PHE A 138 26.36 -7.20 -4.72
C PHE A 138 26.71 -6.77 -3.28
N ILE A 139 25.71 -6.26 -2.54
CA ILE A 139 25.84 -5.92 -1.12
C ILE A 139 25.16 -6.98 -0.26
N ASN A 140 23.83 -7.08 -0.32
CA ASN A 140 23.06 -8.02 0.47
C ASN A 140 21.63 -8.22 -0.06
N ILE A 141 20.90 -9.17 0.54
CA ILE A 141 19.47 -9.40 0.36
C ILE A 141 18.73 -9.11 1.66
N PHE A 142 17.65 -8.34 1.59
CA PHE A 142 16.81 -7.99 2.74
C PHE A 142 15.39 -8.51 2.55
N GLN A 143 14.87 -9.24 3.53
CA GLN A 143 13.50 -9.73 3.52
C GLN A 143 12.56 -8.68 4.12
N THR A 144 11.37 -8.52 3.53
CA THR A 144 10.25 -7.73 4.06
C THR A 144 8.97 -8.57 4.15
N GLU A 145 7.90 -7.99 4.69
CA GLU A 145 6.56 -8.59 4.62
C GLU A 145 6.03 -8.57 3.18
N SER A 146 5.17 -9.52 2.85
CA SER A 146 4.66 -9.68 1.50
C SER A 146 3.64 -8.62 1.10
N GLY A 147 3.49 -8.44 -0.21
CA GLY A 147 2.52 -7.54 -0.80
C GLY A 147 3.09 -6.18 -1.20
N VAL A 148 4.39 -6.04 -1.42
CA VAL A 148 4.99 -4.82 -1.99
C VAL A 148 4.40 -4.58 -3.39
N VAL A 149 3.76 -3.42 -3.55
CA VAL A 149 3.14 -2.96 -4.81
C VAL A 149 4.09 -2.03 -5.56
N ASP A 150 4.77 -1.17 -4.81
CA ASP A 150 5.78 -0.25 -5.32
C ASP A 150 6.76 0.10 -4.20
N PHE A 151 7.95 0.56 -4.53
CA PHE A 151 8.92 1.06 -3.54
C PHE A 151 9.67 2.27 -4.08
N THR A 152 10.25 3.09 -3.23
CA THR A 152 11.22 4.11 -3.64
C THR A 152 12.41 4.03 -2.72
N CYS A 153 13.57 4.44 -3.23
CA CYS A 153 14.79 4.49 -2.47
C CYS A 153 15.37 5.90 -2.50
N ALA A 154 16.04 6.24 -1.41
CA ALA A 154 16.86 7.44 -1.32
C ALA A 154 18.14 7.10 -0.57
N VAL A 155 19.19 7.84 -0.89
CA VAL A 155 20.49 7.63 -0.29
C VAL A 155 21.04 8.95 0.20
N GLN A 156 21.43 8.97 1.47
CA GLN A 156 22.16 10.06 2.09
C GLN A 156 23.46 9.48 2.65
N GLU A 157 24.59 9.98 2.15
CA GLU A 157 25.91 9.41 2.43
C GLU A 157 25.96 7.91 2.07
N ASP A 158 26.13 7.04 3.07
CA ASP A 158 26.15 5.57 2.93
C ASP A 158 24.91 4.89 3.52
N ILE A 159 23.88 5.67 3.90
CA ILE A 159 22.61 5.14 4.37
C ILE A 159 21.59 5.19 3.23
N LEU A 160 21.00 4.04 2.93
CA LEU A 160 19.94 3.88 1.94
C LEU A 160 18.61 3.60 2.64
N ASP A 161 17.65 4.48 2.45
CA ASP A 161 16.29 4.32 2.91
C ASP A 161 15.44 3.70 1.80
N ILE A 162 14.75 2.61 2.12
CA ILE A 162 13.73 2.01 1.26
C ILE A 162 12.37 2.29 1.87
N ILE A 163 11.49 2.91 1.07
CA ILE A 163 10.09 3.14 1.41
C ILE A 163 9.23 2.29 0.49
N CYS A 164 8.48 1.36 1.05
CA CYS A 164 7.62 0.43 0.31
C CYS A 164 6.15 0.76 0.54
N LEU A 165 5.36 0.67 -0.53
CA LEU A 165 3.92 0.64 -0.50
C LEU A 165 3.49 -0.82 -0.51
N CYS A 166 2.93 -1.28 0.60
CA CYS A 166 2.53 -2.67 0.78
C CYS A 166 1.00 -2.78 0.82
N LYS A 167 0.46 -3.80 0.16
CA LYS A 167 -0.93 -4.20 0.25
C LYS A 167 -1.13 -5.02 1.52
N VAL A 168 -2.12 -4.67 2.32
CA VAL A 168 -2.49 -5.40 3.55
C VAL A 168 -3.27 -6.66 3.16
N SER A 169 -3.18 -7.71 3.98
CA SER A 169 -3.73 -9.05 3.74
C SER A 169 -5.24 -9.08 3.43
N ASP A 170 -5.98 -8.04 3.81
CA ASP A 170 -7.42 -7.92 3.53
C ASP A 170 -7.74 -7.41 2.10
N GLY A 171 -6.72 -7.13 1.30
CA GLY A 171 -6.84 -6.99 -0.14
C GLY A 171 -7.23 -5.60 -0.64
N ILE A 172 -7.59 -4.66 0.23
CA ILE A 172 -8.08 -3.33 -0.16
C ILE A 172 -7.24 -2.20 0.47
N ARG A 173 -6.63 -2.45 1.63
CA ARG A 173 -5.82 -1.44 2.31
C ARG A 173 -4.36 -1.49 1.89
N TYR A 174 -3.71 -0.34 1.99
CA TYR A 174 -2.29 -0.17 1.76
C TYR A 174 -1.64 0.43 3.00
N CYS A 175 -0.44 -0.02 3.33
CA CYS A 175 0.41 0.58 4.34
C CYS A 175 1.76 0.98 3.73
N LEU A 176 2.44 1.88 4.41
CA LEU A 176 3.81 2.26 4.06
C LEU A 176 4.75 1.63 5.05
N ARG A 177 5.83 1.04 4.54
CA ARG A 177 6.90 0.47 5.36
C ARG A 177 8.21 1.11 4.99
N THR A 178 9.04 1.37 5.97
CA THR A 178 10.37 1.96 5.77
C THR A 178 11.42 1.11 6.43
N ALA A 179 12.57 0.99 5.78
CA ALA A 179 13.78 0.41 6.36
C ALA A 179 14.99 1.25 5.94
N SER A 180 16.00 1.28 6.80
CA SER A 180 17.26 1.97 6.54
C SER A 180 18.40 0.96 6.55
N ILE A 181 19.28 1.06 5.57
CA ILE A 181 20.37 0.13 5.32
C ILE A 181 21.68 0.89 5.33
N ASP A 182 22.64 0.41 6.13
CA ASP A 182 24.04 0.81 6.01
C ASP A 182 24.66 0.05 4.83
N CYS A 183 24.97 0.78 3.76
CA CYS A 183 25.48 0.22 2.51
C CYS A 183 26.94 -0.23 2.60
N LEU A 184 27.72 0.25 3.57
CA LEU A 184 29.11 -0.17 3.76
C LEU A 184 29.17 -1.56 4.38
N ASN A 185 28.33 -1.78 5.39
CA ASN A 185 28.28 -3.04 6.13
C ASN A 185 27.23 -4.02 5.58
N GLY A 186 26.32 -3.53 4.73
CA GLY A 186 25.23 -4.33 4.16
C GLY A 186 24.22 -4.78 5.21
N VAL A 187 23.97 -3.98 6.25
CA VAL A 187 23.11 -4.34 7.38
C VAL A 187 21.95 -3.35 7.54
N LEU A 188 20.82 -3.85 8.04
CA LEU A 188 19.70 -2.99 8.43
C LEU A 188 20.07 -2.21 9.69
N THR A 189 20.09 -0.88 9.59
CA THR A 189 20.26 0.02 10.75
C THR A 189 18.91 0.27 11.42
N ILE A 190 17.84 0.37 10.63
CA ILE A 190 16.46 0.46 11.10
C ILE A 190 15.66 -0.66 10.43
N PRO A 191 15.07 -1.59 11.21
CA PRO A 191 14.25 -2.66 10.65
C PRO A 191 12.96 -2.10 10.06
N TRP A 192 12.29 -2.91 9.23
CA TRP A 192 11.02 -2.55 8.60
C TRP A 192 9.99 -2.05 9.63
N LYS A 193 9.56 -0.80 9.46
CA LYS A 193 8.56 -0.15 10.32
C LYS A 193 7.40 0.38 9.49
N GLY A 194 6.17 0.11 9.95
CA GLY A 194 4.97 0.72 9.38
C GLY A 194 4.86 2.22 9.72
N VAL A 195 4.74 3.08 8.70
CA VAL A 195 4.56 4.53 8.87
C VAL A 195 3.07 4.89 9.01
N ASN A 196 2.20 4.12 8.34
CA ASN A 196 0.75 4.31 8.33
C ASN A 196 0.00 3.05 8.79
N GLU A 197 0.59 2.27 9.71
CA GLU A 197 -0.22 1.30 10.44
C GLU A 197 -1.24 2.10 11.26
N ILE A 198 -2.41 2.35 10.65
CA ILE A 198 -3.64 2.55 11.39
C ILE A 198 -3.66 1.35 12.30
N HIS A 199 -3.35 1.57 13.58
CA HIS A 199 -3.31 0.51 14.57
C HIS A 199 -4.60 -0.28 14.38
N GLY A 200 -4.46 -1.50 13.85
CA GLY A 200 -5.55 -2.44 13.63
C GLY A 200 -6.03 -3.03 14.95
N GLY A 201 -5.98 -2.23 16.00
CA GLY A 201 -6.27 -2.55 17.37
C GLY A 201 -6.08 -1.30 18.21
N GLU A 202 -7.15 -0.85 18.86
CA GLU A 202 -6.97 -0.74 20.31
C GLU A 202 -6.47 -2.14 20.76
N PRO A 203 -5.27 -2.24 21.33
CA PRO A 203 -4.90 -3.46 22.02
C PRO A 203 -5.90 -3.62 23.16
N GLU A 204 -6.51 -4.80 23.25
CA GLU A 204 -7.56 -5.17 24.21
C GLU A 204 -8.94 -4.53 23.99
N VAL A 205 -9.80 -5.22 23.23
CA VAL A 205 -11.19 -5.36 23.69
C VAL A 205 -11.16 -6.29 24.90
N SER A 206 -10.77 -5.71 26.03
CA SER A 206 -11.33 -6.09 27.31
C SER A 206 -12.84 -5.92 27.19
N VAL A 207 -13.52 -7.05 27.33
CA VAL A 207 -14.97 -7.20 27.44
C VAL A 207 -15.53 -6.03 28.29
N LEU A 208 -16.45 -5.24 27.71
CA LEU A 208 -17.30 -4.20 28.35
C LEU A 208 -16.83 -2.73 28.40
N GLN A 209 -16.13 -2.19 27.40
CA GLN A 209 -16.08 -0.72 27.22
C GLN A 209 -16.60 -0.29 25.86
N ALA A 210 -17.80 0.31 25.85
CA ALA A 210 -18.38 0.94 24.68
C ALA A 210 -17.51 2.14 24.29
N LYS A 211 -17.02 2.17 23.03
CA LYS A 211 -16.34 3.34 22.47
C LYS A 211 -17.17 4.61 22.72
N PRO A 212 -16.57 5.72 23.16
CA PRO A 212 -17.31 6.95 23.35
C PRO A 212 -17.92 7.37 22.01
N LYS A 213 -19.26 7.49 21.98
CA LYS A 213 -19.97 8.01 20.80
C LYS A 213 -19.43 9.41 20.51
N GLN A 214 -18.81 9.59 19.34
CA GLN A 214 -18.44 10.92 18.86
C GLN A 214 -19.70 11.78 18.75
N SER A 215 -19.61 13.03 19.18
CA SER A 215 -20.72 13.97 19.03
C SER A 215 -20.99 14.24 17.54
N VAL A 216 -22.25 14.52 17.20
CA VAL A 216 -22.66 14.90 15.84
C VAL A 216 -21.85 16.11 15.33
N ALA A 217 -21.55 17.07 16.21
CA ALA A 217 -20.73 18.23 15.85
C ALA A 217 -19.32 17.84 15.40
N THR A 218 -18.70 16.89 16.10
CA THR A 218 -17.38 16.35 15.76
C THR A 218 -17.42 15.57 14.43
N GLN A 219 -18.47 14.78 14.20
CA GLN A 219 -18.65 14.06 12.94
C GLN A 219 -18.79 15.02 11.76
N LYS A 220 -19.58 16.09 11.90
CA LYS A 220 -19.75 17.13 10.87
C LYS A 220 -18.41 17.80 10.54
N SER A 221 -17.66 18.25 11.54
CA SER A 221 -16.37 18.90 11.29
C SER A 221 -15.37 17.94 10.64
N TYR A 222 -15.44 16.66 10.98
CA TYR A 222 -14.55 15.63 10.44
C TYR A 222 -14.86 15.27 8.98
N ILE A 223 -16.13 15.10 8.62
CA ILE A 223 -16.55 14.72 7.25
C ILE A 223 -16.27 15.84 6.24
N PHE A 224 -16.50 17.09 6.62
CA PHE A 224 -16.34 18.25 5.74
C PHE A 224 -14.96 18.92 5.83
N ASP A 225 -13.98 18.25 6.44
CA ASP A 225 -12.57 18.68 6.41
C ASP A 225 -11.92 18.23 5.09
N PRO A 226 -11.47 19.17 4.23
CA PRO A 226 -10.84 18.84 2.95
C PRO A 226 -9.57 17.99 3.07
N ASN A 227 -8.93 17.94 4.25
CA ASN A 227 -7.73 17.13 4.48
C ASN A 227 -8.05 15.68 4.89
N ARG A 228 -9.33 15.37 5.16
CA ARG A 228 -9.76 14.04 5.63
C ARG A 228 -10.40 13.22 4.52
N TYR A 229 -11.24 13.85 3.71
CA TYR A 229 -11.98 13.17 2.64
C TYR A 229 -11.88 13.91 1.30
N PRO A 230 -11.77 13.19 0.18
CA PRO A 230 -12.01 13.75 -1.15
C PRO A 230 -13.42 14.33 -1.27
N PHE A 231 -13.55 15.48 -1.94
CA PHE A 231 -14.86 16.07 -2.22
C PHE A 231 -15.78 15.08 -2.95
N GLY A 232 -15.25 14.37 -3.95
CA GLY A 232 -16.00 13.35 -4.70
C GLY A 232 -16.51 12.22 -3.80
N VAL A 233 -15.72 11.78 -2.83
CA VAL A 233 -16.12 10.75 -1.86
C VAL A 233 -17.26 11.26 -0.98
N VAL A 234 -17.14 12.46 -0.40
CA VAL A 234 -18.21 13.01 0.46
C VAL A 234 -19.48 13.24 -0.33
N LEU A 235 -19.37 13.78 -1.55
CA LEU A 235 -20.48 13.97 -2.47
C LEU A 235 -21.17 12.63 -2.78
N ARG A 236 -20.40 11.59 -3.12
CA ARG A 236 -20.93 10.29 -3.46
C ARG A 236 -21.57 9.60 -2.25
N SER A 237 -20.95 9.71 -1.08
CA SER A 237 -21.53 9.24 0.18
C SER A 237 -22.87 9.89 0.46
N LEU A 238 -22.98 11.21 0.30
CA LEU A 238 -24.25 11.93 0.46
C LEU A 238 -25.29 11.47 -0.56
N GLN A 239 -24.93 11.27 -1.83
CA GLN A 239 -25.84 10.72 -2.84
C GLN A 239 -26.40 9.34 -2.43
N LEU A 240 -25.58 8.49 -1.82
CA LEU A 240 -25.99 7.15 -1.39
C LEU A 240 -26.85 7.19 -0.13
N VAL A 241 -26.41 7.92 0.88
CA VAL A 241 -27.07 8.00 2.21
C VAL A 241 -28.39 8.77 2.11
N CYS A 242 -28.44 9.84 1.32
CA CYS A 242 -29.68 10.55 1.02
C CYS A 242 -30.55 9.85 -0.04
N LYS A 243 -30.18 8.64 -0.50
CA LYS A 243 -30.87 7.86 -1.54
C LYS A 243 -31.18 8.66 -2.82
N LYS A 244 -30.25 9.51 -3.23
CA LYS A 244 -30.41 10.49 -4.32
C LYS A 244 -31.61 11.42 -4.13
N GLY A 245 -31.81 11.94 -2.92
CA GLY A 245 -32.83 12.95 -2.60
C GLY A 245 -32.81 14.15 -3.55
N THR A 246 -33.76 15.06 -3.37
CA THR A 246 -34.07 16.15 -4.30
C THR A 246 -33.05 17.31 -4.32
N PHE A 247 -31.76 16.99 -4.50
CA PHE A 247 -30.67 17.94 -4.63
C PHE A 247 -30.20 18.05 -6.08
N ASN A 248 -29.73 19.24 -6.46
CA ASN A 248 -29.02 19.42 -7.73
C ASN A 248 -27.58 18.92 -7.59
N TRP A 249 -27.41 17.59 -7.66
CA TRP A 249 -26.12 16.93 -7.52
C TRP A 249 -25.09 17.37 -8.56
N GLU A 250 -25.53 17.69 -9.77
CA GLU A 250 -24.64 18.19 -10.84
C GLU A 250 -24.05 19.55 -10.49
N LEU A 251 -24.86 20.45 -9.91
CA LEU A 251 -24.39 21.75 -9.46
C LEU A 251 -23.34 21.60 -8.34
N LEU A 252 -23.60 20.72 -7.37
CA LEU A 252 -22.67 20.43 -6.28
C LEU A 252 -21.36 19.83 -6.80
N ALA A 253 -21.44 18.89 -7.75
CA ALA A 253 -20.28 18.27 -8.40
C ALA A 253 -19.42 19.29 -9.15
N ARG A 254 -20.04 20.25 -9.87
CA ARG A 254 -19.29 21.24 -10.65
C ARG A 254 -18.59 22.29 -9.78
N ARG A 255 -19.26 22.76 -8.71
CA ARG A 255 -18.76 23.89 -7.90
C ARG A 255 -17.65 23.54 -6.93
N HIS A 256 -17.52 22.26 -6.52
CA HIS A 256 -16.54 21.83 -5.51
C HIS A 256 -16.58 22.68 -4.21
N ASP A 257 -17.76 23.16 -3.84
CA ASP A 257 -17.97 24.05 -2.68
C ASP A 257 -18.35 23.22 -1.44
N TRP A 258 -17.39 23.09 -0.53
CA TRP A 258 -17.56 22.37 0.74
C TRP A 258 -18.65 22.95 1.64
N ARG A 259 -18.83 24.28 1.64
CA ARG A 259 -19.87 24.92 2.43
C ARG A 259 -21.24 24.56 1.87
N MET A 260 -21.40 24.64 0.54
CA MET A 260 -22.66 24.28 -0.11
C MET A 260 -22.99 22.79 0.09
N LEU A 261 -21.99 21.90 0.08
CA LEU A 261 -22.18 20.47 0.33
C LEU A 261 -22.64 20.22 1.78
N ARG A 262 -22.06 20.93 2.74
CA ARG A 262 -22.47 20.87 4.14
C ARG A 262 -23.89 21.38 4.34
N GLU A 263 -24.23 22.53 3.77
CA GLU A 263 -25.57 23.11 3.83
C GLU A 263 -26.62 22.17 3.22
N ALA A 264 -26.30 21.49 2.12
CA ALA A 264 -27.19 20.50 1.51
C ALA A 264 -27.46 19.30 2.45
N ALA A 265 -26.42 18.81 3.13
CA ALA A 265 -26.56 17.73 4.11
C ALA A 265 -27.36 18.16 5.35
N GLU A 266 -27.14 19.38 5.85
CA GLU A 266 -27.89 19.91 6.99
C GLU A 266 -29.36 20.16 6.62
N LYS A 267 -29.63 20.71 5.44
CA LYS A 267 -30.99 20.89 4.92
C LYS A 267 -31.71 19.56 4.70
N TYR A 268 -31.00 18.50 4.34
CA TYR A 268 -31.58 17.16 4.23
C TYR A 268 -32.12 16.69 5.59
N CYS A 269 -31.39 16.91 6.68
CA CYS A 269 -31.83 16.53 8.03
C CYS A 269 -33.13 17.22 8.47
N GLU A 270 -33.47 18.35 7.86
CA GLU A 270 -34.71 19.10 8.11
C GLU A 270 -35.86 18.69 7.18
N SER A 271 -35.63 17.73 6.26
CA SER A 271 -36.59 17.35 5.22
C SER A 271 -37.53 16.22 5.65
N LEU A 272 -38.71 16.16 5.02
CA LEU A 272 -39.64 15.04 5.17
C LEU A 272 -39.04 13.71 4.67
N GLU A 273 -38.13 13.76 3.71
CA GLU A 273 -37.42 12.59 3.18
C GLU A 273 -36.53 11.95 4.27
N PHE A 274 -35.88 12.78 5.08
CA PHE A 274 -35.10 12.33 6.23
C PHE A 274 -35.96 11.63 7.28
N ASP A 275 -37.12 12.19 7.62
CA ASP A 275 -38.05 11.58 8.56
C ASP A 275 -38.50 10.19 8.11
N GLN A 276 -38.67 9.98 6.80
CA GLN A 276 -39.03 8.67 6.24
C GLN A 276 -37.86 7.68 6.27
N HIS A 277 -36.63 8.16 6.15
CA HIS A 277 -35.44 7.32 6.01
C HIS A 277 -34.76 6.98 7.33
N TYR A 278 -34.79 7.89 8.31
CA TYR A 278 -33.96 7.81 9.52
C TYR A 278 -34.73 7.84 10.84
N VAL A 279 -36.00 8.26 10.86
CA VAL A 279 -36.84 8.21 12.06
C VAL A 279 -37.56 6.86 12.10
N THR A 280 -37.25 6.07 13.13
CA THR A 280 -37.84 4.76 13.40
C THR A 280 -39.06 4.89 14.31
N ARG A 281 -39.84 3.80 14.44
CA ARG A 281 -41.04 3.79 15.29
C ARG A 281 -40.67 3.94 16.77
N GLU A 282 -39.51 3.41 17.16
CA GLU A 282 -38.97 3.46 18.51
C GLU A 282 -38.63 4.89 18.94
N ASP A 283 -38.16 5.72 18.02
CA ASP A 283 -37.83 7.12 18.33
C ASP A 283 -39.07 7.98 18.58
N ARG A 284 -40.21 7.57 18.00
CA ARG A 284 -41.52 8.22 18.21
C ARG A 284 -42.23 7.72 19.47
N SER A 285 -41.62 6.79 20.21
CA SER A 285 -42.16 6.26 21.46
C SER A 285 -42.07 7.30 22.58
N LEU A 286 -43.10 7.38 23.42
CA LEU A 286 -43.08 8.17 24.66
C LEU A 286 -42.03 7.68 25.68
N LEU A 287 -41.51 6.46 25.48
CA LEU A 287 -40.45 5.86 26.28
C LEU A 287 -39.04 6.13 25.71
N ALA A 288 -38.93 6.91 24.63
CA ALA A 288 -37.65 7.22 24.02
C ALA A 288 -36.79 8.06 24.98
N THR A 289 -35.55 7.64 25.18
CA THR A 289 -34.57 8.33 26.04
C THR A 289 -33.93 9.55 25.38
N LYS A 290 -34.15 9.73 24.08
CA LYS A 290 -33.68 10.88 23.29
C LYS A 290 -34.83 11.43 22.44
N PRO A 291 -34.81 12.74 22.14
CA PRO A 291 -35.73 13.31 21.16
C PRO A 291 -35.60 12.57 19.82
N PRO A 292 -36.71 12.31 19.10
CA PRO A 292 -36.69 11.52 17.88
C PRO A 292 -35.69 12.03 16.84
N ASN A 293 -35.58 13.35 16.71
CA ASN A 293 -34.67 14.00 15.77
C ASN A 293 -33.19 13.75 16.13
N GLN A 294 -32.85 13.66 17.42
CA GLN A 294 -31.46 13.49 17.84
C GLN A 294 -30.93 12.08 17.56
N ALA A 295 -31.75 11.05 17.80
CA ALA A 295 -31.37 9.66 17.50
C ALA A 295 -31.28 9.40 15.97
N ALA A 296 -32.20 9.99 15.20
CA ALA A 296 -32.18 9.92 13.75
C ALA A 296 -30.95 10.63 13.16
N GLU A 297 -30.60 11.81 13.67
CA GLU A 297 -29.38 12.53 13.25
C GLU A 297 -28.12 11.72 13.57
N GLU A 298 -28.00 11.16 14.78
CA GLU A 298 -26.87 10.30 15.15
C GLU A 298 -26.72 9.13 14.17
N ARG A 299 -27.82 8.48 13.77
CA ARG A 299 -27.80 7.40 12.77
C ARG A 299 -27.33 7.91 11.42
N PHE A 300 -27.91 9.01 10.92
CA PHE A 300 -27.53 9.59 9.63
C PHE A 300 -26.04 9.92 9.55
N TRP A 301 -25.50 10.68 10.51
CA TRP A 301 -24.10 11.09 10.50
C TRP A 301 -23.14 9.90 10.70
N THR A 302 -23.54 8.89 11.48
CA THR A 302 -22.78 7.65 11.62
C THR A 302 -22.77 6.85 10.31
N THR A 303 -23.92 6.73 9.62
CA THR A 303 -24.00 6.08 8.31
C THR A 303 -23.18 6.82 7.26
N LEU A 304 -23.22 8.16 7.27
CA LEU A 304 -22.44 8.98 6.35
C LEU A 304 -20.93 8.80 6.57
N THR A 305 -20.48 8.85 7.83
CA THR A 305 -19.07 8.59 8.18
C THR A 305 -18.62 7.21 7.69
N LYS A 306 -19.43 6.18 7.95
CA LYS A 306 -19.15 4.81 7.52
C LYS A 306 -19.03 4.72 5.99
N MET A 307 -19.96 5.34 5.26
CA MET A 307 -19.95 5.34 3.79
C MET A 307 -18.73 6.07 3.23
N CYS A 308 -18.33 7.21 3.81
CA CYS A 308 -17.11 7.90 3.41
C CYS A 308 -15.86 7.03 3.61
N ASN A 309 -15.79 6.28 4.71
CA ASN A 309 -14.67 5.35 4.96
C ASN A 309 -14.66 4.19 3.95
N GLU A 310 -15.82 3.60 3.67
CA GLU A 310 -15.94 2.51 2.68
C GLU A 310 -15.60 2.99 1.27
N LEU A 311 -16.03 4.19 0.86
CA LEU A 311 -15.69 4.75 -0.45
C LEU A 311 -14.22 5.15 -0.55
N ILE A 312 -13.60 5.72 0.50
CA ILE A 312 -12.14 5.93 0.49
C ILE A 312 -11.40 4.62 0.23
N GLN A 313 -11.81 3.54 0.90
CA GLN A 313 -11.14 2.24 0.75
C GLN A 313 -11.27 1.69 -0.68
N ASN A 314 -12.39 1.93 -1.35
CA ASN A 314 -12.66 1.38 -2.67
C ASN A 314 -12.25 2.29 -3.85
N GLU A 315 -12.30 3.61 -3.67
CA GLU A 315 -12.10 4.59 -4.75
C GLU A 315 -10.71 5.28 -4.68
N CYS A 316 -10.04 5.27 -3.53
CA CYS A 316 -8.71 5.89 -3.35
C CYS A 316 -7.58 4.85 -3.31
N LEU A 317 -7.55 3.95 -4.29
CA LEU A 317 -6.47 2.96 -4.41
C LEU A 317 -5.12 3.64 -4.60
N SER A 318 -4.11 3.21 -3.84
CA SER A 318 -2.73 3.66 -4.03
C SER A 318 -2.16 3.02 -5.29
N LEU A 319 -1.76 3.87 -6.24
CA LEU A 319 -1.25 3.49 -7.55
C LEU A 319 0.27 3.34 -7.56
N GLY A 320 0.97 4.09 -6.70
CA GLY A 320 2.43 4.03 -6.63
C GLY A 320 3.02 5.06 -5.68
N LEU A 321 4.34 5.07 -5.60
CA LEU A 321 5.14 6.01 -4.82
C LEU A 321 5.82 7.03 -5.73
N TRP A 322 6.04 8.22 -5.19
CA TRP A 322 6.86 9.24 -5.82
C TRP A 322 7.83 9.85 -4.82
N HIS A 323 8.96 10.31 -5.33
CA HIS A 323 10.02 10.97 -4.56
C HIS A 323 10.49 12.20 -5.32
N SER A 324 10.59 13.34 -4.64
CA SER A 324 11.20 14.57 -5.13
C SER A 324 12.53 14.80 -4.41
N VAL A 325 13.63 14.46 -5.10
CA VAL A 325 14.99 14.66 -4.59
C VAL A 325 15.25 16.11 -4.18
N PRO A 326 14.89 17.16 -4.98
CA PRO A 326 15.19 18.54 -4.61
C PRO A 326 14.46 19.03 -3.36
N LEU A 327 13.32 18.42 -3.04
CA LEU A 327 12.50 18.80 -1.89
C LEU A 327 12.63 17.83 -0.71
N GLY A 328 13.32 16.69 -0.90
CA GLY A 328 13.36 15.60 0.08
C GLY A 328 11.97 15.04 0.42
N LEU A 329 11.00 15.18 -0.49
CA LEU A 329 9.61 14.79 -0.25
C LEU A 329 9.30 13.44 -0.86
N TYR A 330 8.62 12.60 -0.10
CA TYR A 330 8.04 11.35 -0.58
C TYR A 330 6.53 11.46 -0.60
N GLY A 331 5.88 10.61 -1.38
CA GLY A 331 4.45 10.54 -1.35
C GLY A 331 3.88 9.33 -2.03
N THR A 332 2.59 9.10 -1.82
CA THR A 332 1.83 8.12 -2.59
C THR A 332 0.98 8.85 -3.63
N VAL A 333 0.92 8.28 -4.83
CA VAL A 333 -0.08 8.61 -5.83
C VAL A 333 -1.27 7.71 -5.57
N GLN A 334 -2.43 8.30 -5.30
CA GLN A 334 -3.70 7.59 -5.23
C GLN A 334 -4.56 8.01 -6.43
N GLN A 335 -5.51 7.17 -6.82
CA GLN A 335 -6.37 7.40 -7.99
C GLN A 335 -7.06 8.76 -8.01
N VAL A 336 -7.24 9.40 -6.84
CA VAL A 336 -7.89 10.70 -6.70
C VAL A 336 -6.96 11.76 -6.08
N TRP A 337 -5.96 11.37 -5.27
CA TRP A 337 -5.19 12.25 -4.38
C TRP A 337 -3.67 12.04 -4.47
N LEU A 338 -2.90 13.05 -4.06
CA LEU A 338 -1.47 12.94 -3.76
C LEU A 338 -1.30 13.05 -2.25
N LEU A 339 -0.74 12.02 -1.62
CA LEU A 339 -0.38 12.08 -0.20
C LEU A 339 1.09 12.44 -0.08
N LEU A 340 1.40 13.51 0.66
CA LEU A 340 2.76 13.86 1.04
C LEU A 340 3.13 13.14 2.32
N LEU A 341 4.28 12.48 2.32
CA LEU A 341 4.88 11.85 3.49
C LEU A 341 5.95 12.78 4.05
N HIS A 342 5.76 13.17 5.30
CA HIS A 342 6.83 13.76 6.08
C HIS A 342 7.56 12.62 6.78
N VAL A 343 8.81 12.36 6.39
CA VAL A 343 9.68 11.46 7.16
C VAL A 343 10.11 12.27 8.39
N CYS A 344 9.65 11.87 9.58
CA CYS A 344 9.96 12.54 10.85
C CYS A 344 11.23 11.99 11.48
#